data_AF-A0A820I8X4-F1
#
_entry.id   AF-A0A820I8X4-F1
#
_cell.length_a   1.000
_cell.length_b   1.000
_cell.length_c   1.000
_cell.angle_alpha   90.00
_cell.angle_beta   90.00
_cell.angle_gamma   90.00
#
_symmetry.space_group_name_H-M   'P 1'
#
loop_
_entity.id
_entity.type
_entity.pdbx_description
1 polymer ?
#
loop_
_entity_poly.entity_id
_entity_poly.type
_entity_poly.pdbx_seq_one_letter_code
_entity_poly.pdbx_strand_id
1 'polypeptide(L)'
;WMVDPCLEFIRFNCKFQLSTSPIHLTFSLMRLYTSLMDEIAGSGTTGHDGKPMPEVNPNTAQVNSLQMLLWLQGLFLFSLIWGLGGTITGESRKKFDTFLRDFLTTTNENYPKPKSIKLSKANIFPERNTCFDFYFEKRAAGHWRDWPDMIPKEDLTITEGIKVVDLIIQTDETARQTFFLDTFLTHNIPLLLVGPTGTGKSAINNYFLVRLPKERFVANVVNFSARTSSNQTMDTIMSKLDRRRKGVYGPPMGKKCIIFVDDLNMPAKEKYGSQPPVELLRQWLDQGYWF
;
A
#
# COMPACT_ATOMS: atom_id res chain seq x y z
N TRP A 1 -16.72 5.89 -14.87
CA TRP A 1 -18.04 5.93 -14.19
C TRP A 1 -17.91 6.04 -12.68
N MET A 2 -17.03 5.30 -11.99
CA MET A 2 -16.87 5.42 -10.52
C MET A 2 -15.85 6.49 -10.08
N VAL A 3 -14.76 6.68 -10.85
CA VAL A 3 -13.61 7.49 -10.42
C VAL A 3 -13.97 8.96 -10.26
N ASP A 4 -14.50 9.60 -11.30
CA ASP A 4 -14.85 11.03 -11.28
C ASP A 4 -15.82 11.41 -10.14
N PRO A 5 -16.98 10.73 -9.94
CA PRO A 5 -17.88 11.08 -8.84
C PRO A 5 -17.25 10.84 -7.47
N CYS A 6 -16.38 9.85 -7.30
CA CYS A 6 -15.65 9.65 -6.05
C CYS A 6 -14.63 10.77 -5.80
N LEU A 7 -13.88 11.18 -6.83
CA LEU A 7 -12.95 12.31 -6.73
C LEU A 7 -13.67 13.61 -6.41
N GLU A 8 -14.80 13.86 -7.07
CA GLU A 8 -15.64 15.05 -6.84
C GLU A 8 -16.17 15.06 -5.40
N PHE A 9 -16.76 13.96 -4.95
CA PHE A 9 -17.23 13.84 -3.57
C PHE A 9 -16.12 14.08 -2.56
N ILE A 10 -14.98 13.42 -2.72
CA ILE A 10 -13.83 13.56 -1.82
C ILE A 10 -13.35 15.01 -1.78
N ARG A 11 -13.23 15.66 -2.94
CA ARG A 11 -12.75 17.05 -3.04
C ARG A 11 -13.64 18.03 -2.29
N PHE A 12 -14.96 17.86 -2.34
CA PHE A 12 -15.90 18.82 -1.76
C PHE A 12 -16.38 18.47 -0.35
N ASN A 13 -16.34 17.19 0.05
CA ASN A 13 -16.96 16.74 1.29
C ASN A 13 -15.98 16.13 2.31
N CYS A 14 -14.75 15.82 1.89
CA CYS A 14 -13.76 15.17 2.74
C CYS A 14 -12.62 16.13 3.12
N LYS A 15 -12.04 15.86 4.30
CA LYS A 15 -10.82 16.48 4.79
C LYS A 15 -9.66 15.52 4.59
N PHE A 16 -8.50 16.06 4.23
CA PHE A 16 -7.29 15.32 3.99
C PHE A 16 -6.31 15.40 5.16
N GLN A 17 -5.55 14.32 5.38
CA GLN A 17 -4.41 14.31 6.30
C GLN A 17 -3.15 14.93 5.68
N LEU A 18 -3.03 14.86 4.35
CA LEU A 18 -1.95 15.47 3.57
C LEU A 18 -2.52 16.13 2.31
N SER A 19 -1.86 17.20 1.84
CA SER A 19 -2.24 17.85 0.60
C SER A 19 -2.03 16.89 -0.58
N THR A 20 -3.11 16.56 -1.28
CA THR A 20 -3.09 15.65 -2.44
C THR A 20 -3.93 16.23 -3.56
N SER A 21 -3.54 15.93 -4.80
CA SER A 21 -4.26 16.33 -5.99
C SER A 21 -5.06 15.14 -6.53
N PRO A 22 -6.12 15.37 -7.33
CA PRO A 22 -6.85 14.28 -7.99
C PRO A 22 -5.94 13.36 -8.83
N ILE A 23 -4.87 13.92 -9.41
CA ILE A 23 -3.86 13.16 -10.16
C ILE A 23 -3.11 12.20 -9.24
N HIS A 24 -2.66 12.66 -8.07
CA HIS A 24 -1.98 11.79 -7.09
C HIS A 24 -2.89 10.65 -6.62
N LEU A 25 -4.16 10.94 -6.34
CA LEU A 25 -5.15 9.93 -5.92
C LEU A 25 -5.41 8.90 -7.02
N THR A 26 -5.59 9.36 -8.27
CA THR A 26 -5.79 8.47 -9.41
C THR A 26 -4.56 7.60 -9.67
N PHE A 27 -3.37 8.17 -9.55
CA PHE A 27 -2.13 7.41 -9.68
C PHE A 27 -1.99 6.36 -8.57
N SER A 28 -2.34 6.71 -7.33
CA SER A 28 -2.39 5.76 -6.19
C SER A 28 -3.34 4.60 -6.46
N LEU A 29 -4.56 4.89 -6.93
CA LEU A 29 -5.55 3.87 -7.34
C LEU A 29 -4.98 2.94 -8.41
N MET A 30 -4.40 3.49 -9.48
CA MET A 30 -3.92 2.69 -10.60
C MET A 30 -2.74 1.80 -10.19
N ARG A 31 -1.82 2.32 -9.36
CA ARG A 31 -0.70 1.53 -8.82
C ARG A 31 -1.20 0.38 -7.97
N LEU A 32 -2.09 0.67 -7.02
CA LEU A 32 -2.67 -0.36 -6.15
C LEU A 32 -3.42 -1.42 -6.96
N TYR A 33 -4.26 -0.99 -7.91
CA TYR A 33 -5.02 -1.92 -8.76
C TYR A 33 -4.11 -2.83 -9.58
N THR A 34 -3.08 -2.25 -10.20
CA THR A 34 -2.08 -3.01 -10.96
C THR A 34 -1.37 -4.03 -10.08
N SER A 35 -0.96 -3.63 -8.87
CA SER A 35 -0.27 -4.52 -7.92
C SER A 35 -1.11 -5.68 -7.41
N LEU A 36 -2.44 -5.61 -7.49
CA LEU A 36 -3.31 -6.68 -7.02
C LEU A 36 -3.67 -7.71 -8.10
N MET A 37 -3.31 -7.42 -9.36
CA MET A 37 -3.64 -8.24 -10.53
C MET A 37 -2.59 -9.30 -10.90
N ASP A 38 -1.47 -9.42 -10.18
CA ASP A 38 -0.38 -10.37 -10.49
C ASP A 38 -0.85 -11.81 -10.70
N GLU A 39 -1.64 -12.35 -9.77
CA GLU A 39 -2.20 -13.71 -9.85
C GLU A 39 -3.13 -13.90 -11.05
N ILE A 40 -3.82 -12.83 -11.45
CA ILE A 40 -4.73 -12.84 -12.60
C ILE A 40 -3.89 -12.82 -13.89
N ALA A 41 -2.85 -11.99 -13.95
CA ALA A 41 -1.94 -11.92 -15.08
C ALA A 41 -1.19 -13.24 -15.30
N GLY A 42 -0.75 -13.89 -14.22
CA GLY A 42 -0.08 -15.20 -14.27
C GLY A 42 -1.01 -16.37 -14.66
N SER A 43 -2.33 -16.21 -14.53
CA SER A 43 -3.31 -17.20 -14.99
C SER A 43 -3.63 -17.13 -16.49
N GLY A 44 -3.15 -16.09 -17.19
CA GLY A 44 -3.26 -15.95 -18.63
C GLY A 44 -2.24 -16.83 -19.36
N THR A 45 -2.68 -17.58 -20.38
CA THR A 45 -1.83 -18.52 -21.13
C THR A 45 -0.79 -17.87 -22.06
N THR A 46 -0.74 -16.54 -22.17
CA THR A 46 0.12 -15.84 -23.12
C THR A 46 0.58 -14.49 -22.58
N GLY A 47 1.88 -14.37 -22.26
CA GLY A 47 2.52 -13.08 -22.04
C GLY A 47 2.53 -12.24 -23.33
N HIS A 48 2.55 -10.91 -23.17
CA HIS A 48 2.56 -9.95 -24.28
C HIS A 48 3.80 -10.09 -25.20
N ASP A 49 4.85 -10.79 -24.74
CA ASP A 49 6.13 -10.98 -25.44
C ASP A 49 6.40 -12.43 -25.91
N GLY A 50 5.40 -13.32 -25.90
CA GLY A 50 5.56 -14.69 -26.40
C GLY A 50 6.57 -15.57 -25.63
N LYS A 51 7.05 -15.13 -24.46
CA LYS A 51 7.91 -15.94 -23.58
C LYS A 51 7.06 -16.68 -22.54
N PRO A 52 7.35 -17.97 -22.29
CA PRO A 52 6.74 -18.69 -21.19
C PRO A 52 7.13 -18.04 -19.85
N MET A 53 6.14 -17.75 -19.01
CA MET A 53 6.35 -17.25 -17.65
C MET A 53 6.92 -18.34 -16.75
N PRO A 54 7.65 -17.99 -15.66
CA PRO A 54 8.16 -18.95 -14.70
C PRO A 54 7.02 -19.82 -14.14
N GLU A 55 7.30 -21.10 -13.93
CA GLU A 55 6.34 -22.14 -13.53
C GLU A 55 5.34 -21.65 -12.46
N VAL A 56 4.08 -21.58 -12.89
CA VAL A 56 2.93 -21.33 -12.03
C VAL A 56 2.74 -22.53 -11.11
N ASN A 57 2.49 -22.25 -9.82
CA ASN A 57 2.18 -23.24 -8.81
C ASN A 57 1.03 -24.15 -9.30
N PRO A 58 1.20 -25.49 -9.34
CA PRO A 58 0.21 -26.41 -9.93
C PRO A 58 -1.17 -26.42 -9.25
N ASN A 59 -1.35 -25.70 -8.13
CA ASN A 59 -2.62 -25.52 -7.43
C ASN A 59 -3.46 -24.32 -7.90
N THR A 60 -3.00 -23.54 -8.88
CA THR A 60 -3.81 -22.45 -9.45
C THR A 60 -4.86 -23.08 -10.37
N ALA A 61 -5.99 -23.46 -9.78
CA ALA A 61 -7.16 -23.93 -10.52
C ALA A 61 -7.43 -22.99 -11.69
N GLN A 62 -7.71 -23.52 -12.89
CA GLN A 62 -8.08 -22.73 -14.06
C GLN A 62 -9.20 -21.75 -13.67
N VAL A 63 -8.85 -20.47 -13.52
CA VAL A 63 -9.79 -19.44 -13.09
C VAL A 63 -10.73 -19.19 -14.25
N ASN A 64 -12.03 -19.46 -14.05
CA ASN A 64 -13.03 -19.20 -15.08
C ASN A 64 -13.10 -17.69 -15.40
N SER A 65 -13.34 -17.32 -16.65
CA SER A 65 -13.50 -15.92 -17.10
C SER A 65 -14.52 -15.13 -16.29
N LEU A 66 -15.61 -15.77 -15.82
CA LEU A 66 -16.58 -15.13 -14.94
C LEU A 66 -15.99 -14.80 -13.56
N GLN A 67 -15.21 -15.74 -12.99
CA GLN A 67 -14.56 -15.57 -11.70
C GLN A 67 -13.51 -14.45 -11.77
N MET A 68 -12.72 -14.44 -12.84
CA MET A 68 -11.75 -13.38 -13.12
C MET A 68 -12.43 -12.00 -13.21
N LEU A 69 -13.58 -11.91 -13.90
CA LEU A 69 -14.33 -10.66 -14.00
C LEU A 69 -14.80 -10.17 -12.62
N LEU A 70 -15.29 -11.06 -11.76
CA LEU A 70 -15.70 -10.72 -10.40
C LEU A 70 -14.52 -10.25 -9.54
N TRP A 71 -13.38 -10.92 -9.65
CA TRP A 71 -12.16 -10.50 -8.96
C TRP A 71 -11.68 -9.13 -9.42
N LEU A 72 -11.63 -8.88 -10.74
CA LEU A 72 -11.25 -7.58 -11.28
C LEU A 72 -12.17 -6.45 -10.79
N GLN A 73 -13.47 -6.71 -10.66
CA GLN A 73 -14.44 -5.74 -10.13
C GLN A 73 -14.22 -5.49 -8.62
N GLY A 74 -14.02 -6.54 -7.83
CA GLY A 74 -13.77 -6.43 -6.39
C GLY A 74 -12.45 -5.73 -6.07
N LEU A 75 -11.38 -6.09 -6.78
CA LEU A 75 -10.07 -5.45 -6.67
C LEU A 75 -10.12 -3.99 -7.10
N PHE A 76 -10.89 -3.66 -8.14
CA PHE A 76 -11.06 -2.27 -8.56
C PHE A 76 -11.76 -1.47 -7.47
N LEU A 77 -12.81 -2.02 -6.86
CA LEU A 77 -13.52 -1.38 -5.75
C LEU A 77 -12.60 -1.20 -4.53
N PHE A 78 -11.82 -2.22 -4.17
CA PHE A 78 -10.82 -2.12 -3.10
C PHE A 78 -9.79 -1.03 -3.39
N SER A 79 -9.29 -0.98 -4.63
CA SER A 79 -8.31 0.01 -5.07
C SER A 79 -8.89 1.42 -5.16
N LEU A 80 -10.19 1.56 -5.45
CA LEU A 80 -10.91 2.81 -5.41
C LEU A 80 -11.00 3.35 -3.97
N ILE A 81 -11.38 2.49 -3.02
CA ILE A 81 -11.50 2.83 -1.59
C ILE A 81 -10.16 3.30 -1.04
N TRP A 82 -9.10 2.51 -1.23
CA TRP A 82 -7.78 2.78 -0.64
C TRP A 82 -6.93 3.75 -1.45
N GLY A 83 -7.06 3.75 -2.78
CA GLY A 83 -6.35 4.65 -3.67
C GLY A 83 -6.84 6.09 -3.57
N LEU A 84 -8.16 6.31 -3.49
CA LEU A 84 -8.75 7.65 -3.37
C LEU A 84 -8.98 8.07 -1.91
N GLY A 85 -9.40 7.13 -1.06
CA GLY A 85 -9.73 7.37 0.35
C GLY A 85 -8.59 7.07 1.34
N GLY A 86 -7.40 6.69 0.87
CA GLY A 86 -6.27 6.41 1.76
C GLY A 86 -5.86 7.62 2.62
N THR A 87 -5.91 8.82 2.03
CA THR A 87 -5.38 10.06 2.63
C THR A 87 -6.41 10.94 3.31
N ILE A 88 -7.69 10.54 3.32
CA ILE A 88 -8.75 11.30 4.00
C ILE A 88 -8.83 10.93 5.49
N THR A 89 -9.34 11.85 6.31
CA THR A 89 -9.47 11.66 7.75
C THR A 89 -10.51 10.58 8.10
N GLY A 90 -10.44 10.00 9.31
CA GLY A 90 -11.41 8.98 9.76
C GLY A 90 -12.87 9.43 9.69
N GLU A 91 -13.18 10.68 10.06
CA GLU A 91 -14.52 11.24 9.91
C GLU A 91 -14.95 11.38 8.43
N SER A 92 -14.00 11.68 7.55
CA SER A 92 -14.26 11.75 6.11
C SER A 92 -14.46 10.35 5.50
N ARG A 93 -13.79 9.32 6.02
CA ARG A 93 -13.99 7.93 5.61
C ARG A 93 -15.42 7.47 5.86
N LYS A 94 -16.03 7.84 6.99
CA LYS A 94 -17.44 7.55 7.29
C LYS A 94 -18.38 8.18 6.25
N LYS A 95 -18.16 9.46 5.90
CA LYS A 95 -18.95 10.15 4.86
C LYS A 95 -18.78 9.51 3.48
N PHE A 96 -17.54 9.18 3.13
CA PHE A 96 -17.22 8.53 1.87
C PHE A 96 -17.83 7.12 1.78
N ASP A 97 -17.85 6.37 2.87
CA ASP A 97 -18.52 5.08 2.96
C ASP A 97 -20.02 5.20 2.66
N THR A 98 -20.74 6.11 3.34
CA THR A 98 -22.17 6.35 3.08
C THR A 98 -22.41 6.71 1.61
N PHE A 99 -21.61 7.63 1.06
CA PHE A 99 -21.72 8.03 -0.34
C PHE A 99 -21.46 6.87 -1.30
N LEU A 100 -20.39 6.10 -1.09
CA LEU A 100 -20.01 5.02 -1.99
C LEU A 100 -21.06 3.91 -1.99
N ARG A 101 -21.64 3.57 -0.83
CA ARG A 101 -22.74 2.60 -0.73
C ARG A 101 -23.99 3.06 -1.49
N ASP A 102 -24.38 4.32 -1.31
CA ASP A 102 -25.51 4.91 -2.03
C ASP A 102 -25.25 4.92 -3.55
N PHE A 103 -24.07 5.38 -3.97
CA PHE A 103 -23.67 5.44 -5.38
C PHE A 103 -23.62 4.07 -6.07
N LEU A 104 -23.26 3.00 -5.35
CA LEU A 104 -23.21 1.64 -5.90
C LEU A 104 -24.59 1.00 -6.06
N THR A 105 -25.59 1.47 -5.31
CA THR A 105 -26.95 0.91 -5.27
C THR A 105 -27.95 1.73 -6.06
N THR A 106 -27.78 3.05 -6.12
CA THR A 106 -28.65 3.96 -6.86
C THR A 106 -28.19 4.10 -8.30
N THR A 107 -29.13 4.39 -9.20
CA THR A 107 -28.82 4.69 -10.61
C THR A 107 -28.62 6.20 -10.73
N ASN A 108 -27.39 6.61 -11.06
CA ASN A 108 -27.05 8.01 -11.31
C ASN A 108 -27.13 8.31 -12.81
N GLU A 109 -27.92 9.30 -13.22
CA GLU A 109 -28.09 9.68 -14.63
C GLU A 109 -26.81 10.26 -15.25
N ASN A 110 -26.01 11.00 -14.48
CA ASN A 110 -24.76 11.61 -14.94
C ASN A 110 -23.63 10.57 -15.07
N TYR A 111 -23.67 9.51 -14.27
CA TYR A 111 -22.65 8.46 -14.24
C TYR A 111 -23.29 7.07 -14.28
N PRO A 112 -23.90 6.67 -15.41
CA PRO A 112 -24.63 5.42 -15.51
C PRO A 112 -23.70 4.21 -15.37
N LYS A 113 -24.13 3.22 -14.57
CA LYS A 113 -23.42 1.96 -14.39
C LYS A 113 -23.39 1.18 -15.72
N PRO A 114 -22.21 0.78 -16.22
CA PRO A 114 -22.11 -0.01 -17.45
C PRO A 114 -22.79 -1.37 -17.30
N LYS A 115 -23.52 -1.82 -18.34
CA LYS A 115 -24.27 -3.09 -18.35
C LYS A 115 -23.40 -4.33 -18.14
N SER A 116 -22.10 -4.24 -18.43
CA SER A 116 -21.13 -5.31 -18.24
C SER A 116 -20.75 -5.53 -16.76
N ILE A 117 -21.02 -4.56 -15.88
CA ILE A 117 -20.62 -4.61 -14.47
C ILE A 117 -21.71 -5.26 -13.63
N LYS A 118 -21.40 -6.43 -13.05
CA LYS A 118 -22.30 -7.26 -12.23
C LYS A 118 -22.02 -7.10 -10.74
N LEU A 119 -21.96 -5.86 -10.26
CA LEU A 119 -21.91 -5.57 -8.83
C LEU A 119 -23.31 -5.70 -8.24
N SER A 120 -23.56 -6.77 -7.49
CA SER A 120 -24.76 -6.96 -6.66
C SER A 120 -24.42 -6.70 -5.18
N LYS A 121 -25.43 -6.65 -4.30
CA LYS A 121 -25.20 -6.55 -2.85
C LYS A 121 -24.30 -7.66 -2.29
N ALA A 122 -24.27 -8.83 -2.92
CA ALA A 122 -23.41 -9.95 -2.51
C ALA A 122 -21.93 -9.75 -2.88
N ASN A 123 -21.63 -8.88 -3.85
CA ASN A 123 -20.28 -8.69 -4.40
C ASN A 123 -19.61 -7.40 -3.90
N ILE A 124 -20.33 -6.57 -3.14
CA ILE A 124 -19.79 -5.38 -2.46
C ILE A 124 -19.42 -5.72 -1.02
N PHE A 125 -18.70 -4.80 -0.37
CA PHE A 125 -18.30 -4.95 1.03
C PHE A 125 -19.53 -4.99 1.97
N PRO A 126 -19.44 -5.70 3.12
CA PRO A 126 -20.55 -5.90 4.05
C PRO A 126 -21.17 -4.59 4.55
N GLU A 127 -22.45 -4.62 4.96
CA GLU A 127 -23.16 -3.46 5.52
C GLU A 127 -22.72 -3.11 6.96
N ARG A 128 -22.06 -4.04 7.66
CA ARG A 128 -21.43 -3.73 8.96
C ARG A 128 -20.18 -2.89 8.74
N ASN A 129 -19.83 -2.04 9.70
CA ASN A 129 -18.63 -1.20 9.66
C ASN A 129 -18.51 -0.36 8.37
N THR A 130 -17.33 0.21 8.11
CA THR A 130 -17.07 0.97 6.88
C THR A 130 -16.39 0.11 5.82
N CYS A 131 -16.45 0.53 4.57
CA CYS A 131 -15.72 -0.08 3.45
C CYS A 131 -14.19 -0.19 3.67
N PHE A 132 -13.63 0.57 4.61
CA PHE A 132 -12.21 0.52 4.98
C PHE A 132 -11.86 -0.60 5.97
N ASP A 133 -12.86 -1.28 6.52
CA ASP A 133 -12.67 -2.32 7.55
C ASP A 133 -12.61 -3.73 6.93
N PHE A 134 -12.59 -3.80 5.60
CA PHE A 134 -12.53 -5.05 4.85
C PHE A 134 -11.40 -5.07 3.82
N TYR A 135 -10.88 -6.26 3.55
CA TYR A 135 -10.03 -6.56 2.40
C TYR A 135 -10.74 -7.53 1.45
N PHE A 136 -10.27 -7.57 0.19
CA PHE A 136 -10.83 -8.44 -0.83
C PHE A 136 -9.96 -9.69 -1.02
N GLU A 137 -10.54 -10.86 -0.75
CA GLU A 137 -9.91 -12.17 -0.90
C GLU A 137 -10.26 -12.78 -2.27
N LYS A 138 -9.23 -13.10 -3.09
CA LYS A 138 -9.34 -13.76 -4.39
C LYS A 138 -9.62 -15.26 -4.26
N ARG A 139 -10.73 -15.63 -3.60
CA ARG A 139 -11.11 -17.03 -3.37
C ARG A 139 -12.53 -17.31 -3.84
N ALA A 140 -12.70 -18.40 -4.60
CA ALA A 140 -13.96 -18.71 -5.30
C ALA A 140 -14.44 -17.46 -6.09
N ALA A 141 -15.69 -17.02 -5.94
CA ALA A 141 -16.20 -15.83 -6.62
C ALA A 141 -15.59 -14.48 -6.16
N GLY A 142 -14.76 -14.49 -5.11
CA GLY A 142 -14.22 -13.29 -4.46
C GLY A 142 -15.07 -12.89 -3.26
N HIS A 143 -14.44 -12.62 -2.11
CA HIS A 143 -15.13 -12.33 -0.87
C HIS A 143 -14.48 -11.17 -0.11
N TRP A 144 -15.30 -10.37 0.56
CA TRP A 144 -14.83 -9.33 1.48
C TRP A 144 -14.69 -9.93 2.89
N ARG A 145 -13.53 -9.75 3.50
CA ARG A 145 -13.14 -10.31 4.80
C ARG A 145 -12.69 -9.21 5.75
N ASP A 146 -12.83 -9.42 7.05
CA ASP A 146 -12.33 -8.48 8.06
C ASP A 146 -10.80 -8.56 8.13
N TRP A 147 -10.12 -7.44 8.36
CA TRP A 147 -8.66 -7.38 8.40
C TRP A 147 -7.96 -8.42 9.31
N PRO A 148 -8.48 -8.76 10.51
CA PRO A 148 -7.88 -9.79 11.35
C PRO A 148 -7.79 -11.17 10.69
N ASP A 149 -8.70 -11.50 9.76
CA ASP A 149 -8.69 -12.78 9.06
C ASP A 149 -7.46 -12.95 8.15
N MET A 150 -6.76 -11.85 7.82
CA MET A 150 -5.53 -11.88 7.04
C MET A 150 -4.33 -12.38 7.87
N ILE A 151 -4.38 -12.23 9.19
CA ILE A 151 -3.23 -12.47 10.06
C ILE A 151 -3.04 -13.99 10.26
N PRO A 152 -1.83 -14.54 10.02
CA PRO A 152 -1.55 -15.95 10.29
C PRO A 152 -1.85 -16.31 11.74
N LYS A 153 -2.46 -17.49 11.97
CA LYS A 153 -2.82 -17.93 13.33
C LYS A 153 -1.64 -18.02 14.29
N GLU A 154 -0.45 -18.28 13.76
CA GLU A 154 0.81 -18.32 14.50
C GLU A 154 1.12 -16.96 15.14
N ASP A 155 0.83 -15.86 14.44
CA ASP A 155 1.07 -14.50 14.92
C ASP A 155 0.05 -14.04 15.97
N LEU A 156 -1.06 -14.78 16.13
CA LEU A 156 -2.06 -14.55 17.18
C LEU A 156 -1.62 -15.19 18.52
N THR A 157 -0.65 -16.11 18.49
CA THR A 157 -0.16 -16.77 19.71
C THR A 157 0.99 -15.98 20.33
N ILE A 158 0.78 -15.50 21.55
CA ILE A 158 1.83 -14.84 22.33
C ILE A 158 2.68 -15.94 22.96
N THR A 159 3.92 -16.08 22.50
CA THR A 159 4.87 -17.05 23.08
C THR A 159 5.36 -16.54 24.45
N GLU A 160 5.41 -17.43 25.44
CA GLU A 160 5.96 -17.10 26.76
C GLU A 160 7.44 -16.68 26.64
N GLY A 161 7.81 -15.56 27.29
CA GLY A 161 9.19 -15.04 27.31
C GLY A 161 9.48 -13.90 26.33
N ILE A 162 8.54 -13.50 25.47
CA ILE A 162 8.67 -12.28 24.65
C ILE A 162 8.62 -11.05 25.57
N LYS A 163 9.56 -10.13 25.41
CA LYS A 163 9.52 -8.85 26.14
C LYS A 163 8.30 -8.05 25.68
N VAL A 164 7.56 -7.48 26.62
CA VAL A 164 6.37 -6.67 26.33
C VAL A 164 6.66 -5.53 25.35
N VAL A 165 7.88 -4.97 25.38
CA VAL A 165 8.32 -3.90 24.47
C VAL A 165 8.47 -4.34 23.01
N ASP A 166 8.63 -5.64 22.76
CA ASP A 166 8.81 -6.23 21.43
C ASP A 166 7.50 -6.87 20.91
N LEU A 167 6.44 -6.86 21.72
CA LEU A 167 5.15 -7.47 21.39
C LEU A 167 4.30 -6.52 20.54
N ILE A 168 3.97 -6.95 19.32
CA ILE A 168 2.97 -6.28 18.48
C ILE A 168 1.64 -6.99 18.60
N ILE A 169 0.61 -6.24 19.02
CA ILE A 169 -0.76 -6.74 19.05
C ILE A 169 -1.32 -6.79 17.63
N GLN A 170 -1.87 -7.94 17.28
CA GLN A 170 -2.53 -8.18 16.01
C GLN A 170 -3.90 -7.48 16.02
N THR A 171 -3.95 -6.31 15.41
CA THR A 171 -5.15 -5.46 15.28
C THR A 171 -5.48 -5.23 13.81
N ASP A 172 -6.66 -4.66 13.53
CA ASP A 172 -7.03 -4.22 12.18
C ASP A 172 -5.98 -3.30 11.55
N GLU A 173 -5.37 -2.40 12.34
CA GLU A 173 -4.33 -1.51 11.86
C GLU A 173 -3.05 -2.26 11.48
N THR A 174 -2.64 -3.22 12.32
CA THR A 174 -1.48 -4.07 12.05
C THR A 174 -1.66 -4.85 10.74
N ALA A 175 -2.83 -5.47 10.55
CA ALA A 175 -3.15 -6.20 9.32
C ALA A 175 -3.14 -5.29 8.09
N ARG A 176 -3.81 -4.13 8.17
CA ARG A 176 -3.85 -3.13 7.09
C ARG A 176 -2.47 -2.65 6.68
N GLN A 177 -1.68 -2.21 7.65
CA GLN A 177 -0.35 -1.69 7.39
C GLN A 177 0.56 -2.78 6.80
N THR A 178 0.49 -4.01 7.33
CA THR A 178 1.24 -5.16 6.81
C THR A 178 0.85 -5.49 5.37
N PHE A 179 -0.44 -5.46 5.04
CA PHE A 179 -0.92 -5.66 3.67
C PHE A 179 -0.30 -4.68 2.67
N PHE A 180 -0.35 -3.39 2.98
CA PHE A 180 0.22 -2.37 2.08
C PHE A 180 1.74 -2.42 2.02
N LEU A 181 2.40 -2.72 3.14
CA LEU A 181 3.86 -2.92 3.17
C LEU A 181 4.27 -4.07 2.24
N ASP A 182 3.63 -5.24 2.37
CA ASP A 182 3.94 -6.40 1.54
C ASP A 182 3.60 -6.16 0.06
N THR A 183 2.39 -5.65 -0.22
CA THR A 183 1.93 -5.37 -1.59
C THR A 183 2.86 -4.38 -2.29
N PHE A 184 3.24 -3.27 -1.65
CA PHE A 184 4.08 -2.28 -2.31
C PHE A 184 5.57 -2.65 -2.30
N LEU A 185 6.07 -3.38 -1.30
CA LEU A 185 7.45 -3.87 -1.29
C LEU A 185 7.70 -4.84 -2.46
N THR A 186 6.80 -5.80 -2.67
CA THR A 186 6.91 -6.79 -3.76
C THR A 186 6.94 -6.13 -5.13
N HIS A 187 6.21 -5.02 -5.29
CA HIS A 187 6.11 -4.24 -6.52
C HIS A 187 7.13 -3.10 -6.65
N ASN A 188 8.02 -2.91 -5.68
CA ASN A 188 8.98 -1.79 -5.62
C ASN A 188 8.29 -0.42 -5.72
N ILE A 189 7.15 -0.28 -5.03
CA ILE A 189 6.38 0.96 -4.96
C ILE A 189 6.73 1.65 -3.63
N PRO A 190 7.22 2.91 -3.65
CA PRO A 190 7.41 3.69 -2.44
C PRO A 190 6.07 3.94 -1.73
N LEU A 191 6.05 3.78 -0.41
CA LEU A 191 4.88 3.97 0.44
C LEU A 191 5.14 5.06 1.49
N LEU A 192 4.17 5.96 1.67
CA LEU A 192 4.15 6.95 2.74
C LEU A 192 3.02 6.62 3.72
N LEU A 193 3.38 6.40 5.00
CA LEU A 193 2.42 6.16 6.08
C LEU A 193 2.28 7.41 6.94
N VAL A 194 1.07 7.97 7.00
CA VAL A 194 0.78 9.20 7.74
C VAL A 194 -0.22 8.92 8.85
N GLY A 195 0.04 9.45 10.03
CA GLY A 195 -0.87 9.37 11.16
C GLY A 195 -0.29 10.03 12.41
N PRO A 196 -1.10 10.28 13.45
CA PRO A 196 -0.65 10.90 14.70
C PRO A 196 0.53 10.16 15.35
N THR A 197 1.33 10.86 16.15
CA THR A 197 2.39 10.23 16.96
C THR A 197 1.80 9.24 17.97
N GLY A 198 2.53 8.17 18.30
CA GLY A 198 2.09 7.18 19.29
C GLY A 198 1.05 6.16 18.78
N THR A 199 0.82 6.07 17.48
CA THR A 199 -0.16 5.15 16.86
C THR A 199 0.44 3.80 16.42
N GLY A 200 1.67 3.47 16.84
CA GLY A 200 2.29 2.19 16.53
C GLY A 200 2.88 2.04 15.12
N LYS A 201 2.77 3.06 14.24
CA LYS A 201 3.30 3.01 12.85
C LYS A 201 4.74 2.49 12.76
N SER A 202 5.65 3.10 13.53
CA SER A 202 7.07 2.72 13.54
C SER A 202 7.30 1.33 14.12
N ALA A 203 6.53 0.95 15.15
CA ALA A 203 6.61 -0.37 15.77
C ALA A 203 6.18 -1.47 14.78
N ILE A 204 5.06 -1.25 14.06
CA ILE A 204 4.56 -2.18 13.03
C ILE A 204 5.55 -2.27 11.85
N ASN A 205 6.11 -1.15 11.38
CA ASN A 205 7.12 -1.15 10.31
C ASN A 205 8.38 -1.93 10.72
N ASN A 206 8.92 -1.66 11.91
CA ASN A 206 10.11 -2.36 12.40
C ASN A 206 9.83 -3.87 12.57
N TYR A 207 8.66 -4.22 13.09
CA TYR A 207 8.21 -5.61 13.19
C TYR A 207 8.15 -6.31 11.83
N PHE A 208 7.59 -5.65 10.82
CA PHE A 208 7.57 -6.15 9.45
C PHE A 208 8.99 -6.35 8.88
N LEU A 209 9.85 -5.33 9.00
CA LEU A 209 11.21 -5.35 8.45
C LEU A 209 12.10 -6.45 9.04
N VAL A 210 11.96 -6.75 10.33
CA VAL A 210 12.73 -7.81 11.01
C VAL A 210 12.36 -9.21 10.51
N ARG A 211 11.10 -9.40 10.08
CA ARG A 211 10.57 -10.68 9.59
C ARG A 211 10.83 -10.92 8.10
N LEU A 212 11.34 -9.93 7.37
CA LEU A 212 11.65 -10.10 5.96
C LEU A 212 12.78 -11.13 5.76
N PRO A 213 12.72 -11.95 4.68
CA PRO A 213 13.78 -12.92 4.37
C PRO A 213 15.14 -12.25 4.20
N LYS A 214 16.07 -12.51 5.13
CA LYS A 214 17.39 -11.86 5.19
C LYS A 214 18.30 -12.22 4.02
N GLU A 215 17.98 -13.30 3.31
CA GLU A 215 18.64 -13.76 2.10
C GLU A 215 18.32 -12.84 0.92
N ARG A 216 17.12 -12.22 0.92
CA ARG A 216 16.62 -11.37 -0.17
C ARG A 216 16.64 -9.89 0.17
N PHE A 217 16.52 -9.52 1.45
CA PHE A 217 16.37 -8.14 1.86
C PHE A 217 17.39 -7.73 2.91
N VAL A 218 17.80 -6.46 2.84
CA VAL A 218 18.52 -5.75 3.91
C VAL A 218 17.74 -4.49 4.24
N ALA A 219 17.35 -4.33 5.50
CA ALA A 219 16.67 -3.12 5.96
C ALA A 219 17.69 -2.07 6.41
N ASN A 220 17.46 -0.82 6.02
CA ASN A 220 18.19 0.35 6.46
C ASN A 220 17.19 1.34 7.06
N VAL A 221 17.24 1.53 8.38
CA VAL A 221 16.35 2.42 9.12
C VAL A 221 17.04 3.76 9.32
N VAL A 222 16.41 4.82 8.82
CA VAL A 222 16.88 6.20 8.91
C VAL A 222 15.91 6.99 9.79
N ASN A 223 16.34 7.35 10.99
CA ASN A 223 15.51 8.13 11.90
C ASN A 223 15.82 9.62 11.74
N PHE A 224 14.83 10.39 11.27
CA PHE A 224 15.00 11.83 11.16
C PHE A 224 14.77 12.54 12.50
N SER A 225 15.49 13.64 12.66
CA SER A 225 15.41 14.52 13.81
C SER A 225 15.59 15.96 13.34
N ALA A 226 15.32 16.94 14.21
CA ALA A 226 15.53 18.35 13.92
C ALA A 226 16.98 18.70 13.50
N ARG A 227 17.97 17.85 13.84
CA ARG A 227 19.40 18.08 13.53
C ARG A 227 19.91 17.22 12.37
N THR A 228 19.06 16.39 11.76
CA THR A 228 19.48 15.53 10.66
C THR A 228 19.83 16.36 9.43
N SER A 229 21.04 16.19 8.89
CA SER A 229 21.48 16.84 7.64
C SER A 229 21.36 15.92 6.42
N SER A 230 21.42 16.48 5.22
CA SER A 230 21.45 15.71 3.97
C SER A 230 22.67 14.77 3.93
N ASN A 231 23.84 15.25 4.36
CA ASN A 231 25.06 14.45 4.44
C ASN A 231 24.91 13.26 5.41
N GLN A 232 24.34 13.49 6.60
CA GLN A 232 24.08 12.40 7.55
C GLN A 232 23.09 11.36 6.99
N THR A 233 22.09 11.83 6.23
CA THR A 233 21.13 10.96 5.55
C THR A 233 21.84 10.10 4.51
N MET A 234 22.68 10.70 3.67
CA MET A 234 23.51 9.98 2.70
C MET A 234 24.41 8.96 3.40
N ASP A 235 25.17 9.37 4.41
CA ASP A 235 26.10 8.49 5.13
C ASP A 235 25.35 7.27 5.73
N THR A 236 24.18 7.51 6.32
CA THR A 236 23.34 6.43 6.88
C THR A 236 22.87 5.48 5.79
N ILE A 237 22.36 5.99 4.67
CA ILE A 237 21.92 5.17 3.54
C ILE A 237 23.09 4.34 2.98
N MET A 238 24.23 5.00 2.76
CA MET A 238 25.44 4.43 2.17
C MET A 238 26.11 3.39 3.07
N SER A 239 25.94 3.47 4.39
CA SER A 239 26.50 2.51 5.36
C SER A 239 26.06 1.06 5.15
N LYS A 240 24.94 0.83 4.44
CA LYS A 240 24.40 -0.51 4.13
C LYS A 240 24.60 -0.91 2.66
N LEU A 241 25.31 -0.11 1.87
CA LEU A 241 25.52 -0.33 0.45
C LEU A 241 26.99 -0.67 0.16
N ASP A 242 27.20 -1.61 -0.74
CA ASP A 242 28.51 -1.95 -1.27
C ASP A 242 28.85 -1.07 -2.46
N ARG A 243 30.09 -0.60 -2.50
CA ARG A 243 30.63 0.12 -3.66
C ARG A 243 30.84 -0.87 -4.81
N ARG A 244 30.15 -0.65 -5.93
CA ARG A 244 30.27 -1.47 -7.15
C ARG A 244 31.38 -0.96 -8.06
N ARG A 245 31.41 0.36 -8.27
CA ARG A 245 32.43 1.10 -9.02
C ARG A 245 32.46 2.54 -8.52
N LYS A 246 33.36 3.39 -9.05
CA LYS A 246 33.43 4.80 -8.65
C LYS A 246 32.06 5.47 -8.88
N GLY A 247 31.47 6.02 -7.82
CA GLY A 247 30.17 6.70 -7.87
C GLY A 247 28.95 5.78 -8.00
N VAL A 248 29.09 4.45 -7.93
CA VAL A 248 27.95 3.52 -8.02
C VAL A 248 27.96 2.57 -6.84
N TYR A 249 26.84 2.57 -6.13
CA TYR A 249 26.62 1.81 -4.90
C TYR A 249 25.35 0.99 -5.06
N GLY A 250 25.30 -0.14 -4.37
CA GLY A 250 24.11 -0.99 -4.36
C GLY A 250 24.08 -1.89 -3.15
N PRO A 251 22.94 -2.54 -2.88
CA PRO A 251 22.85 -3.54 -1.81
C PRO A 251 23.87 -4.66 -2.01
N PRO A 252 24.16 -5.46 -0.97
CA PRO A 252 24.90 -6.71 -1.10
C PRO A 252 24.39 -7.58 -2.25
N MET A 253 25.29 -8.33 -2.90
CA MET A 253 24.93 -9.16 -4.05
C MET A 253 23.77 -10.10 -3.72
N GLY A 254 22.78 -10.15 -4.62
CA GLY A 254 21.58 -10.96 -4.45
C GLY A 254 20.50 -10.38 -3.53
N LYS A 255 20.75 -9.22 -2.89
CA LYS A 255 19.80 -8.59 -1.95
C LYS A 255 19.21 -7.29 -2.50
N LYS A 256 18.05 -6.91 -1.97
CA LYS A 256 17.44 -5.58 -2.11
C LYS A 256 17.59 -4.79 -0.81
N CYS A 257 18.00 -3.53 -0.90
CA CYS A 257 18.01 -2.63 0.26
C CYS A 257 16.66 -1.93 0.39
N ILE A 258 16.05 -2.03 1.56
CA ILE A 258 14.82 -1.32 1.92
C ILE A 258 15.21 -0.16 2.82
N ILE A 259 14.85 1.06 2.42
CA ILE A 259 15.09 2.25 3.23
C ILE A 259 13.78 2.61 3.92
N PHE A 260 13.76 2.48 5.24
CA PHE A 260 12.66 2.95 6.06
C PHE A 260 13.06 4.26 6.73
N VAL A 261 12.33 5.33 6.41
CA VAL A 261 12.55 6.65 7.02
C VAL A 261 11.48 6.90 8.06
N ASP A 262 11.89 7.01 9.32
CA ASP A 262 10.99 7.39 10.41
C ASP A 262 11.02 8.90 10.62
N ASP A 263 9.89 9.46 11.05
CA ASP A 263 9.75 10.89 11.35
C ASP A 263 10.13 11.83 10.18
N LEU A 264 9.65 11.52 8.97
CA LEU A 264 9.99 12.22 7.72
C LEU A 264 9.88 13.76 7.78
N ASN A 265 8.94 14.29 8.58
CA ASN A 265 8.68 15.72 8.71
C ASN A 265 9.55 16.44 9.76
N MET A 266 10.38 15.74 10.53
CA MET A 266 11.19 16.30 11.61
C MET A 266 12.38 17.20 11.22
N PRO A 267 13.07 17.02 10.07
CA PRO A 267 14.27 17.82 9.78
C PRO A 267 14.02 19.32 9.84
N ALA A 268 14.97 20.09 10.36
CA ALA A 268 14.81 21.55 10.42
C ALA A 268 14.73 22.16 9.01
N LYS A 269 13.84 23.14 8.85
CA LYS A 269 13.79 23.94 7.63
C LYS A 269 14.97 24.91 7.59
N GLU A 270 15.60 25.03 6.44
CA GLU A 270 16.59 26.08 6.22
C GLU A 270 15.92 27.44 6.00
N LYS A 271 16.72 28.50 5.83
CA LYS A 271 16.25 29.89 5.66
C LYS A 271 15.16 30.04 4.61
N TYR A 272 15.17 29.23 3.55
CA TYR A 272 14.23 29.27 2.44
C TYR A 272 13.08 28.26 2.55
N GLY A 273 12.94 27.60 3.71
CA GLY A 273 11.83 26.68 3.98
C GLY A 273 12.04 25.24 3.49
N SER A 274 13.12 24.96 2.77
CA SER A 274 13.48 23.62 2.31
C SER A 274 13.94 22.73 3.48
N GLN A 275 13.79 21.43 3.32
CA GLN A 275 14.31 20.41 4.23
C GLN A 275 15.30 19.54 3.42
N PRO A 276 16.61 19.87 3.41
CA PRO A 276 17.59 19.18 2.57
C PRO A 276 17.59 17.64 2.67
N PRO A 277 17.39 17.01 3.86
CA PRO A 277 17.25 15.55 3.95
C PRO A 277 16.07 14.98 3.17
N VAL A 278 14.94 15.69 3.15
CA VAL A 278 13.72 15.26 2.43
C VAL A 278 13.89 15.48 0.93
N GLU A 279 14.53 16.59 0.53
CA GLU A 279 14.81 16.89 -0.87
C GLU A 279 15.77 15.86 -1.51
N LEU A 280 16.75 15.38 -0.74
CA LEU A 280 17.62 14.27 -1.16
C LEU A 280 16.81 13.00 -1.48
N LEU A 281 15.85 12.64 -0.62
CA LEU A 281 14.99 11.48 -0.86
C LEU A 281 14.10 11.69 -2.09
N ARG A 282 13.58 12.90 -2.28
CA ARG A 282 12.79 13.26 -3.47
C ARG A 282 13.63 13.12 -4.74
N GLN A 283 14.85 13.68 -4.76
CA GLN A 283 15.77 13.57 -5.89
C GLN A 283 16.04 12.10 -6.24
N TRP A 284 16.28 11.28 -5.22
CA TRP A 284 16.50 9.85 -5.42
C TRP A 284 15.29 9.14 -6.04
N LEU A 285 14.09 9.40 -5.54
CA LEU A 285 12.86 8.78 -6.03
C LEU A 285 12.54 9.18 -7.48
N ASP A 286 12.85 10.43 -7.85
CA ASP A 286 12.55 10.96 -9.18
C ASP A 286 13.63 10.61 -10.21
N GLN A 287 14.91 10.64 -9.83
CA GLN A 287 16.05 10.50 -10.76
C GLN A 287 16.73 9.13 -10.70
N GLY A 288 16.56 8.38 -9.59
CA GLY A 288 17.29 7.15 -9.33
C GLY A 288 18.74 7.34 -8.87
N TYR A 289 19.21 8.59 -8.72
CA TYR A 289 20.54 8.95 -8.23
C TYR A 289 20.52 10.30 -7.49
N TRP A 290 21.58 10.57 -6.74
CA TRP A 290 21.87 11.87 -6.12
C TRP A 290 23.38 12.17 -6.22
N PHE A 291 23.79 13.39 -5.89
CA PHE A 291 25.17 13.87 -5.97
C PHE A 291 25.81 14.08 -4.61
#